data_AF-A0A1Z4KV37-F1
#
_entry.id   AF-A0A1Z4KV37-F1
#
_cell.length_a   1.000
_cell.length_b   1.000
_cell.length_c   1.000
_cell.angle_alpha   90.00
_cell.angle_beta   90.00
_cell.angle_gamma   90.00
#
_symmetry.space_group_name_H-M   'P 1'
#
loop_
_entity.id
_entity.type
_entity.pdbx_description
1 polymer ?
#
loop_
_entity_poly.entity_id
_entity_poly.type
_entity_poly.pdbx_seq_one_letter_code
_entity_poly.pdbx_strand_id
1 'polypeptide(L)'
;MVRGLENKFNHQEEVFHIEDEQKPKNQIEEIAVRAVKLAGLSVRLGDYEFVSTSVRLLEPFIKAWYAKAGIEPPSTATISRWFYDSPPKWAIALLVNEKEKIFEKVARKCKIP
;
A
#
# COMPACT_ATOMS: atom_id res chain seq x y z
N MET A 1 -12.73 -52.96 11.34
CA MET A 1 -11.51 -52.49 10.65
C MET A 1 -11.92 -51.65 9.46
N VAL A 2 -11.30 -50.48 9.36
CA VAL A 2 -11.71 -49.29 8.60
C VAL A 2 -11.15 -49.34 7.18
N ARG A 3 -11.97 -49.05 6.17
CA ARG A 3 -11.59 -48.50 4.85
C ARG A 3 -12.81 -47.70 4.38
N GLY A 4 -12.86 -46.38 4.35
CA GLY A 4 -11.84 -45.38 4.08
C GLY A 4 -12.43 -44.54 2.95
N LEU A 5 -13.23 -43.52 3.32
CA LEU A 5 -13.91 -42.62 2.39
C LEU A 5 -12.89 -41.94 1.47
N GLU A 6 -12.99 -42.23 0.17
CA GLU A 6 -12.24 -41.55 -0.88
C GLU A 6 -12.85 -40.17 -1.12
N ASN A 7 -12.46 -39.21 -0.28
CA ASN A 7 -12.74 -37.80 -0.49
C ASN A 7 -11.92 -37.33 -1.69
N LYS A 8 -12.58 -37.22 -2.85
CA LYS A 8 -12.10 -36.45 -4.01
C LYS A 8 -12.16 -34.95 -3.68
N PHE A 9 -11.28 -34.49 -2.78
CA PHE A 9 -10.89 -33.09 -2.75
C PHE A 9 -9.77 -32.92 -3.76
N ASN A 10 -10.20 -32.64 -4.99
CA ASN A 10 -9.37 -32.10 -6.05
C ASN A 10 -8.90 -30.72 -5.55
N HIS A 11 -7.84 -30.70 -4.76
CA HIS A 11 -7.10 -29.49 -4.44
C HIS A 11 -6.39 -29.11 -5.74
N GLN A 12 -7.12 -28.42 -6.61
CA GLN A 12 -6.47 -27.53 -7.56
C GLN A 12 -5.71 -26.53 -6.67
N GLU A 13 -4.43 -26.83 -6.44
CA GLU A 13 -3.44 -25.78 -6.28
C GLU A 13 -3.69 -24.83 -7.45
N GLU A 14 -4.40 -23.74 -7.17
CA GLU A 14 -4.35 -22.55 -8.00
C GLU A 14 -2.87 -22.15 -8.01
N VAL A 15 -2.17 -22.67 -9.01
CA VAL A 15 -0.93 -22.12 -9.51
C VAL A 15 -1.30 -20.71 -9.95
N PHE A 16 -1.26 -19.77 -9.01
CA PHE A 16 -1.30 -18.35 -9.30
C PHE A 16 -0.10 -18.10 -10.20
N HIS A 17 -0.37 -18.02 -11.51
CA HIS A 17 0.56 -17.52 -12.49
C HIS A 17 1.09 -16.19 -11.99
N ILE A 18 2.35 -16.18 -11.57
CA ILE A 18 3.12 -14.99 -11.23
C ILE A 18 3.46 -14.31 -12.57
N GLU A 19 2.45 -13.73 -13.21
CA GLU A 19 2.63 -12.93 -14.41
C GLU A 19 2.41 -11.46 -14.02
N ASP A 20 3.49 -10.69 -14.16
CA ASP A 20 3.61 -9.25 -13.93
C ASP A 20 3.38 -8.75 -12.50
N GLU A 21 4.40 -8.91 -11.62
CA GLU A 21 4.54 -7.98 -10.49
C GLU A 21 4.79 -6.58 -11.09
N GLN A 22 3.72 -5.79 -11.22
CA GLN A 22 3.78 -4.44 -11.77
C GLN A 22 4.86 -3.66 -11.04
N LYS A 23 5.80 -3.09 -11.80
CA LYS A 23 6.84 -2.24 -11.24
C LYS A 23 6.26 -0.85 -10.94
N PRO A 24 6.64 -0.24 -9.80
CA PRO A 24 6.26 1.14 -9.52
C PRO A 24 6.77 2.05 -10.62
N LYS A 25 5.88 2.87 -11.17
CA LYS A 25 6.14 3.84 -12.23
C LYS A 25 6.68 5.16 -11.67
N ASN A 26 6.38 5.45 -10.40
CA ASN A 26 6.83 6.67 -9.73
C ASN A 26 7.22 6.41 -8.27
N GLN A 27 7.86 7.41 -7.65
CA GLN A 27 8.36 7.29 -6.27
C GLN A 27 7.23 7.21 -5.22
N ILE A 28 6.03 7.72 -5.51
CA ILE A 28 4.89 7.55 -4.58
C ILE A 28 4.47 6.08 -4.55
N GLU A 29 4.39 5.42 -5.70
CA GLU A 29 4.10 3.99 -5.77
C GLU A 29 5.19 3.17 -5.08
N GLU A 30 6.46 3.52 -5.23
CA GLU A 30 7.56 2.83 -4.53
C GLU A 30 7.41 2.93 -3.00
N ILE A 31 7.13 4.12 -2.48
CA ILE A 31 6.90 4.35 -1.05
C ILE A 31 5.64 3.62 -0.58
N ALA A 32 4.57 3.65 -1.38
CA ALA A 32 3.32 2.99 -1.10
C ALA A 32 3.46 1.47 -1.02
N VAL A 33 4.10 0.83 -2.00
CA VAL A 33 4.39 -0.61 -2.00
C VAL A 33 5.15 -0.99 -0.74
N ARG A 34 6.17 -0.21 -0.35
CA ARG A 34 6.94 -0.47 0.87
C ARG A 34 6.11 -0.27 2.14
N ALA A 35 5.28 0.76 2.20
CA ALA A 35 4.38 1.00 3.32
C ALA A 35 3.36 -0.14 3.48
N VAL A 36 2.74 -0.60 2.40
CA VAL A 36 1.79 -1.72 2.39
C VAL A 36 2.48 -3.02 2.84
N LYS A 37 3.67 -3.31 2.33
CA LYS A 37 4.48 -4.47 2.76
C LYS A 37 4.81 -4.41 4.25
N LEU A 38 5.22 -3.24 4.76
CA LEU A 38 5.52 -3.06 6.19
C LEU A 38 4.27 -3.11 7.08
N ALA A 39 3.10 -2.78 6.53
CA ALA A 39 1.82 -2.94 7.20
C ALA A 39 1.37 -4.41 7.26
N GLY A 40 2.11 -5.36 6.67
CA GLY A 40 1.74 -6.77 6.62
C GLY A 40 0.45 -7.03 5.82
N LEU A 41 0.08 -6.10 4.93
CA LEU A 41 -1.10 -6.24 4.07
C LEU A 41 -0.75 -7.05 2.83
N SER A 42 -1.68 -7.91 2.39
CA SER A 42 -1.50 -8.78 1.22
C SER A 42 -1.68 -8.07 -0.13
N VAL A 43 -2.12 -6.80 -0.13
CA VAL A 43 -2.43 -6.01 -1.32
C VAL A 43 -1.16 -5.70 -2.12
N ARG A 44 -1.20 -5.91 -3.43
CA ARG A 44 -0.08 -5.74 -4.37
C ARG A 44 -0.33 -4.59 -5.33
N LEU A 45 0.75 -4.05 -5.88
CA LEU A 45 0.64 -3.06 -6.96
C LEU A 45 -0.03 -3.72 -8.17
N GLY A 46 -1.09 -3.09 -8.69
CA GLY A 46 -1.97 -3.64 -9.73
C GLY A 46 -3.31 -4.13 -9.21
N ASP A 47 -3.43 -4.38 -7.90
CA ASP A 47 -4.72 -4.75 -7.29
C ASP A 47 -5.66 -3.54 -7.29
N TYR A 48 -6.95 -3.80 -7.48
CA TYR A 48 -8.01 -2.78 -7.42
C TYR A 48 -7.96 -1.98 -6.11
N GLU A 49 -7.67 -2.65 -4.99
CA GLU A 49 -7.65 -2.03 -3.66
C GLU A 49 -6.34 -1.31 -3.32
N PHE A 50 -5.30 -1.45 -4.14
CA PHE A 50 -3.95 -0.95 -3.85
C PHE A 50 -3.92 0.55 -3.58
N VAL A 51 -4.53 1.35 -4.48
CA VAL A 51 -4.54 2.81 -4.35
C VAL A 51 -5.29 3.22 -3.08
N SER A 52 -6.45 2.62 -2.83
CA SER A 52 -7.24 2.94 -1.63
C SER A 52 -6.49 2.64 -0.33
N THR A 53 -5.78 1.50 -0.29
CA THR A 53 -4.99 1.07 0.86
C THR A 53 -3.78 1.98 1.06
N SER A 54 -3.07 2.27 -0.02
CA SER A 54 -1.90 3.15 -0.02
C SER A 54 -2.25 4.55 0.45
N VAL A 55 -3.36 5.11 -0.04
CA VAL A 55 -3.85 6.43 0.37
C VAL A 55 -4.18 6.46 1.86
N ARG A 56 -4.85 5.43 2.40
CA ARG A 56 -5.12 5.35 3.86
C ARG A 56 -3.83 5.35 4.70
N LEU A 57 -2.75 4.75 4.20
CA LEU A 57 -1.46 4.71 4.90
C LEU A 57 -0.72 6.05 4.80
N LEU A 58 -0.76 6.72 3.66
CA LEU A 58 0.03 7.94 3.39
C LEU A 58 -0.70 9.24 3.78
N GLU A 59 -2.03 9.28 3.64
CA GLU A 59 -2.85 10.47 3.88
C GLU A 59 -2.61 11.14 5.25
N PRO A 60 -2.47 10.40 6.38
CA PRO A 60 -2.21 11.04 7.67
C PRO A 60 -0.92 11.87 7.71
N PHE A 61 0.10 11.48 6.94
CA PHE A 61 1.38 12.18 6.89
C PHE A 61 1.30 13.43 6.01
N ILE A 62 0.60 13.31 4.87
CA ILE A 62 0.33 14.45 4.00
C ILE A 62 -0.49 15.49 4.76
N LYS A 63 -1.59 15.09 5.42
CA LYS A 63 -2.42 15.99 6.22
C LYS A 63 -1.64 16.64 7.37
N ALA A 64 -0.79 15.88 8.06
CA ALA A 64 0.03 16.41 9.15
C ALA A 64 1.04 17.48 8.68
N TRP A 65 1.60 17.31 7.48
CA TRP A 65 2.50 18.32 6.91
C TRP A 65 1.75 19.60 6.54
N TYR A 66 0.59 19.49 5.89
CA TYR A 66 -0.26 20.63 5.55
C TYR A 66 -0.72 21.41 6.79
N ALA A 67 -1.10 20.70 7.85
CA ALA A 67 -1.46 21.31 9.13
C ALA A 67 -0.29 22.09 9.74
N LYS A 68 0.95 21.58 9.64
CA LYS A 68 2.16 22.31 10.08
C LYS A 68 2.46 23.53 9.24
N ALA A 69 2.17 23.48 7.94
CA ALA A 69 2.34 24.59 7.02
C ALA A 69 1.25 25.66 7.15
N GLY A 70 0.16 25.39 7.90
CA GLY A 70 -0.99 26.30 8.01
C GLY A 70 -1.82 26.37 6.73
N ILE A 71 -1.78 25.34 5.88
CA ILE A 71 -2.47 25.27 4.60
C ILE A 71 -3.53 24.17 4.65
N GLU A 72 -4.62 24.33 3.90
CA GLU A 72 -5.65 23.30 3.78
C GLU A 72 -5.11 22.05 3.06
N PRO A 73 -5.29 20.85 3.64
CA PRO A 73 -4.81 19.62 3.03
C PRO A 73 -5.63 19.23 1.78
N PRO A 74 -5.01 18.54 0.82
CA PRO A 74 -5.72 18.00 -0.33
C PRO A 74 -6.72 16.93 0.11
N SER A 75 -7.81 16.80 -0.65
CA SER A 75 -8.80 15.75 -0.43
C SER A 75 -8.21 14.36 -0.67
N THR A 76 -8.81 13.34 -0.07
CA THR A 76 -8.45 11.93 -0.33
C THR A 76 -8.49 11.60 -1.81
N ALA A 77 -9.50 12.10 -2.55
CA ALA A 77 -9.62 11.91 -3.99
C ALA A 77 -8.46 12.53 -4.76
N THR A 78 -7.99 13.71 -4.34
CA THR A 78 -6.80 14.36 -4.91
C THR A 78 -5.54 13.53 -4.69
N ILE A 79 -5.37 12.97 -3.49
CA ILE A 79 -4.22 12.10 -3.17
C ILE A 79 -4.29 10.80 -3.97
N SER A 80 -5.48 10.18 -4.08
CA SER A 80 -5.68 8.99 -4.93
C SER A 80 -5.33 9.28 -6.39
N ARG A 81 -5.67 10.48 -6.88
CA ARG A 81 -5.37 10.88 -8.26
C ARG A 81 -3.87 10.93 -8.56
N TRP A 82 -3.02 11.18 -7.57
CA TRP A 82 -1.57 11.16 -7.72
C TRP A 82 -0.99 9.78 -8.09
N PHE A 83 -1.75 8.70 -7.91
CA PHE A 83 -1.36 7.35 -8.34
C PHE A 83 -1.68 7.09 -9.82
N TYR A 84 -2.64 7.81 -10.39
CA TYR A 84 -3.04 7.65 -11.79
C TYR A 84 -2.41 8.70 -12.70
N ASP A 85 -2.26 9.92 -12.18
CA ASP A 85 -1.63 11.05 -12.87
C ASP A 85 -0.18 11.26 -12.39
N SER A 86 0.49 12.27 -12.95
CA SER A 86 1.81 12.68 -12.45
C SER A 86 1.69 13.37 -11.09
N PRO A 87 2.27 12.82 -10.00
CA PRO A 87 2.22 13.45 -8.70
C PRO A 87 3.00 14.77 -8.67
N PRO A 88 2.58 15.76 -7.85
CA PRO A 88 3.35 16.98 -7.66
C PRO A 88 4.75 16.67 -7.11
N LYS A 89 5.80 17.29 -7.68
CA LYS A 89 7.20 17.06 -7.26
C LYS A 89 7.42 17.32 -5.77
N TRP A 90 6.77 18.32 -5.21
CA TRP A 90 6.86 18.62 -3.77
C TRP A 90 6.23 17.53 -2.90
N ALA A 91 5.16 16.88 -3.36
CA ALA A 91 4.49 15.80 -2.63
C ALA A 91 5.37 14.56 -2.59
N ILE A 92 6.07 14.27 -3.69
CA ILE A 92 7.11 13.24 -3.74
C ILE A 92 8.23 13.56 -2.75
N ALA A 93 8.77 14.78 -2.80
CA ALA A 93 9.86 15.20 -1.91
C ALA A 93 9.48 15.09 -0.42
N LEU A 94 8.24 15.48 -0.07
CA LEU A 94 7.68 15.33 1.26
C LEU A 94 7.62 13.87 1.70
N LEU A 95 7.05 13.00 0.87
CA LEU A 95 6.92 11.57 1.19
C LEU A 95 8.29 10.89 1.27
N VAL A 96 9.24 11.26 0.42
CA VAL A 96 10.63 10.78 0.48
C VAL A 96 11.32 11.21 1.76
N ASN A 97 11.12 12.46 2.20
CA ASN A 97 11.72 12.98 3.43
C ASN A 97 11.09 12.35 4.69
N GLU A 98 9.79 12.11 4.67
CA GLU A 98 9.07 11.51 5.81
C GLU A 98 9.01 9.97 5.75
N LYS A 99 9.61 9.33 4.73
CA LYS A 99 9.49 7.88 4.50
C LYS A 99 9.88 7.04 5.71
N GLU A 100 10.93 7.42 6.44
CA GLU A 100 11.37 6.66 7.61
C GLU A 100 10.35 6.73 8.75
N LYS A 101 9.75 7.90 8.99
CA LYS A 101 8.67 8.07 9.97
C LYS A 101 7.41 7.32 9.55
N ILE A 102 7.12 7.30 8.25
CA ILE A 102 6.01 6.52 7.69
C ILE A 102 6.24 5.03 8.00
N PHE A 103 7.40 4.51 7.65
CA PHE A 103 7.76 3.11 7.83
C PHE A 103 7.79 2.70 9.31
N GLU A 104 8.35 3.54 10.18
CA GLU A 104 8.36 3.28 11.61
C GLU A 104 6.93 3.20 12.18
N LYS A 105 6.08 4.19 11.86
CA LYS A 105 4.71 4.25 12.39
C LYS A 105 3.83 3.14 11.84
N VAL A 106 4.01 2.77 10.58
CA VAL A 106 3.30 1.65 9.95
C VAL A 106 3.75 0.33 10.56
N ALA A 107 5.06 0.09 10.71
CA ALA A 107 5.58 -1.14 11.30
C ALA A 107 5.17 -1.31 12.78
N ARG A 108 5.10 -0.22 13.56
CA ARG A 108 4.65 -0.26 14.96
C ARG A 108 3.19 -0.67 15.12
N LYS A 109 2.32 -0.36 14.15
CA LYS A 109 0.91 -0.77 14.20
C LYS A 109 0.69 -2.28 13.98
N CYS A 110 1.68 -2.98 13.40
CA CYS A 110 1.58 -4.41 13.09
C CYS A 110 2.34 -5.30 14.08
N LYS A 111 3.07 -4.73 15.04
CA LYS A 111 3.52 -5.46 16.22
C LYS A 111 2.35 -5.63 17.19
N ILE A 112 1.57 -6.68 16.97
CA ILE A 112 0.66 -7.22 17.97
C ILE A 112 1.54 -7.88 19.04
N PRO A 113 1.31 -7.62 20.35
CA PRO A 113 2.04 -8.28 21.44
C PRO A 113 1.81 -9.80 21.47
#